data_AF-A0A7J8CZW1-F1
#
_entry.id   AF-A0A7J8CZW1-F1
#
_cell.length_a   1.000
_cell.length_b   1.000
_cell.length_c   1.000
_cell.angle_alpha   90.00
_cell.angle_beta   90.00
_cell.angle_gamma   90.00
#
_symmetry.space_group_name_H-M   'P 1'
#
loop_
_entity.id
_entity.type
_entity.pdbx_description
1 polymer ?
#
loop_
_entity_poly.entity_id
_entity_poly.type
_entity_poly.pdbx_seq_one_letter_code
_entity_poly.pdbx_strand_id
1 'polypeptide(L)'
;MPMMALVNPVYDCLFRLAQPDSLSKEEEVDCLVLQLHRVGEQLEKMNRQRMDELFVLIRDGFLLLTGLSSLAQLLLLEIIEFRAAGWKTTPAAHKYYYSEVSD
;
A
#
# COMPACT_ATOMS: atom_id res chain seq x y z
N MET A 1 11.73 -25.00 -5.47
CA MET A 1 11.20 -23.62 -5.51
C MET A 1 11.22 -23.02 -4.10
N PRO A 2 12.30 -22.36 -3.66
CA PRO A 2 12.42 -21.83 -2.30
C PRO A 2 11.61 -20.54 -2.05
N MET A 3 11.36 -19.72 -3.09
CA MET A 3 10.68 -18.42 -2.92
C MET A 3 9.17 -18.52 -2.64
N MET A 4 8.51 -19.64 -2.94
CA MET A 4 7.09 -19.86 -2.58
C MET A 4 6.87 -19.86 -1.06
N ALA A 5 7.88 -20.26 -0.27
CA ALA A 5 7.77 -20.32 1.18
C ALA A 5 7.61 -18.95 1.84
N LEU A 6 8.07 -17.88 1.17
CA LEU A 6 8.06 -16.53 1.72
C LEU A 6 6.80 -15.73 1.39
N VAL A 7 5.99 -16.18 0.42
CA VAL A 7 4.79 -15.45 0.00
C VAL A 7 3.83 -15.24 1.16
N ASN A 8 3.52 -16.30 1.90
CA ASN A 8 2.60 -16.22 3.03
C ASN A 8 3.16 -15.35 4.17
N PRO A 9 4.39 -15.54 4.65
CA PRO A 9 5.00 -14.63 5.63
C PRO A 9 5.00 -13.16 5.20
N VAL A 10 5.29 -12.86 3.93
CA VAL A 10 5.28 -11.49 3.41
C VAL A 10 3.86 -10.91 3.46
N TYR A 11 2.86 -11.66 3.01
CA TYR A 11 1.48 -11.23 3.16
C TYR A 11 1.10 -11.02 4.62
N ASP A 12 1.47 -11.92 5.53
CA ASP A 12 1.12 -11.80 6.95
C ASP A 12 1.69 -10.49 7.55
N CYS A 13 2.91 -10.10 7.17
CA CYS A 13 3.47 -8.78 7.51
C CYS A 13 2.67 -7.62 6.91
N LEU A 14 2.29 -7.68 5.63
CA LEU A 14 1.51 -6.62 4.98
C LEU A 14 0.11 -6.48 5.60
N PHE A 15 -0.56 -7.60 5.89
CA PHE A 15 -1.84 -7.62 6.60
C PHE A 15 -1.73 -7.03 7.99
N ARG A 16 -0.60 -7.25 8.68
CA ARG A 16 -0.35 -6.67 9.98
C ARG A 16 -0.15 -5.15 9.90
N LEU A 17 0.63 -4.68 8.93
CA LEU A 17 0.84 -3.25 8.68
C LEU A 17 -0.44 -2.52 8.24
N ALA A 18 -1.37 -3.22 7.60
CA ALA A 18 -2.67 -2.67 7.20
C ALA A 18 -3.72 -2.64 8.34
N GLN A 19 -3.36 -3.06 9.56
CA GLN A 19 -4.28 -2.96 10.70
C GLN A 19 -4.42 -1.51 11.19
N PRO A 20 -5.58 -1.13 11.78
CA PRO A 20 -5.83 0.26 12.18
C PRO A 20 -4.78 0.87 13.11
N ASP A 21 -4.26 0.07 14.05
CA ASP A 21 -3.24 0.53 14.99
C ASP A 21 -1.87 0.74 14.32
N SER A 22 -1.57 -0.04 13.29
CA SER A 22 -0.39 0.16 12.44
C SER A 22 -0.54 1.35 11.50
N LEU A 23 -1.70 1.50 10.85
CA LEU A 23 -2.00 2.63 9.96
C LEU A 23 -2.00 3.99 10.68
N SER A 24 -2.19 4.00 12.01
CA SER A 24 -2.06 5.21 12.82
C SER A 24 -0.62 5.71 12.97
N LYS A 25 0.38 4.91 12.58
CA LYS A 25 1.80 5.24 12.67
C LYS A 25 2.36 5.47 11.27
N GLU A 26 2.77 6.70 11.01
CA GLU A 26 3.29 7.12 9.70
C GLU A 26 4.45 6.26 9.19
N GLU A 27 5.40 5.88 10.07
CA GLU A 27 6.54 5.01 9.71
C GLU A 27 6.11 3.60 9.24
N GLU A 28 5.03 3.06 9.82
CA GLU A 28 4.51 1.75 9.42
C GLU A 28 3.74 1.83 8.09
N VAL A 29 3.05 2.95 7.82
CA VAL A 29 2.41 3.25 6.53
C VAL A 29 3.46 3.40 5.42
N ASP A 30 4.54 4.15 5.68
CA ASP A 30 5.66 4.28 4.73
C ASP A 30 6.27 2.90 4.40
N CYS A 31 6.51 2.07 5.42
CA CYS A 31 7.00 0.71 5.22
C CYS A 31 6.06 -0.14 4.37
N LEU A 32 4.75 -0.12 4.65
CA LEU A 32 3.72 -0.85 3.90
C LEU A 32 3.75 -0.47 2.41
N VAL A 33 3.69 0.84 2.14
CA VAL A 33 3.66 1.38 0.77
C VAL A 33 4.97 1.10 0.04
N LEU A 34 6.12 1.21 0.71
CA LEU A 34 7.41 0.87 0.14
C LEU A 34 7.50 -0.60 -0.28
N GLN A 35 6.98 -1.53 0.54
CA GLN A 35 6.98 -2.95 0.17
C GLN A 35 6.03 -3.21 -1.01
N LEU A 36 4.84 -2.62 -1.01
CA LEU A 36 3.88 -2.79 -2.11
C LEU A 36 4.40 -2.25 -3.44
N HIS A 37 5.14 -1.14 -3.44
CA HIS A 37 5.84 -0.64 -4.63
C HIS A 37 6.87 -1.63 -5.17
N ARG A 38 7.65 -2.26 -4.29
CA ARG A 38 8.77 -3.13 -4.68
C ARG A 38 8.29 -4.50 -5.15
N VAL A 39 7.35 -5.10 -4.43
CA VAL A 39 6.97 -6.51 -4.61
C VAL A 39 5.49 -6.76 -4.85
N GLY A 40 4.64 -5.73 -4.81
CA GLY A 40 3.19 -5.89 -4.89
C GLY A 40 2.71 -6.57 -6.17
N GLU A 41 3.22 -6.18 -7.34
CA GLU A 41 2.84 -6.82 -8.62
C GLU A 41 3.19 -8.32 -8.63
N GLN A 42 4.35 -8.68 -8.06
CA GLN A 42 4.79 -10.07 -8.02
C GLN A 42 3.95 -10.87 -7.03
N LEU A 43 3.66 -10.32 -5.85
CA LEU A 43 2.78 -10.93 -4.86
C LEU A 43 1.35 -11.14 -5.41
N GLU A 44 0.81 -10.17 -6.14
CA GLU A 44 -0.52 -10.28 -6.75
C GLU A 44 -0.57 -11.39 -7.79
N LYS A 45 0.47 -11.53 -8.64
CA LYS A 45 0.57 -12.64 -9.60
C LYS A 45 0.61 -14.01 -8.91
N MET A 46 1.16 -14.08 -7.70
CA MET A 46 1.23 -15.31 -6.91
C MET A 46 -0.07 -15.63 -6.16
N ASN A 47 -0.77 -14.61 -5.64
CA ASN A 47 -2.04 -14.76 -4.95
C ASN A 47 -2.89 -13.49 -5.03
N ARG A 48 -3.68 -13.35 -6.11
CA ARG A 48 -4.54 -12.17 -6.32
C ARG A 48 -5.59 -12.02 -5.23
N GLN A 49 -6.17 -13.11 -4.74
CA GLN A 49 -7.22 -13.06 -3.71
C GLN A 49 -6.70 -12.39 -2.42
N ARG A 50 -5.53 -12.78 -1.93
CA ARG A 50 -4.94 -12.14 -0.74
C ARG A 50 -4.60 -10.67 -0.98
N MET A 51 -4.19 -10.32 -2.21
CA MET A 51 -3.96 -8.91 -2.57
C MET A 51 -5.27 -8.10 -2.58
N ASP A 52 -6.37 -8.68 -3.07
CA ASP A 52 -7.69 -8.05 -3.04
C ASP A 52 -8.15 -7.80 -1.59
N GLU A 53 -8.04 -8.81 -0.73
CA GLU A 53 -8.35 -8.72 0.70
C GLU A 53 -7.48 -7.66 1.41
N LEU A 54 -6.19 -7.61 1.11
CA LEU A 54 -5.29 -6.59 1.66
C LEU A 54 -5.72 -5.17 1.25
N PHE A 55 -6.07 -4.97 -0.03
CA PHE A 55 -6.49 -3.66 -0.53
C PHE A 55 -7.89 -3.24 -0.05
N VAL A 56 -8.74 -4.18 0.38
CA VAL A 56 -9.94 -3.84 1.15
C VAL A 56 -9.55 -3.17 2.47
N LEU A 57 -8.63 -3.77 3.24
CA LEU A 57 -8.17 -3.18 4.51
C LEU A 57 -7.53 -1.80 4.35
N ILE A 58 -6.70 -1.62 3.32
CA ILE A 58 -6.07 -0.33 3.01
C ILE A 58 -7.13 0.73 2.71
N ARG A 59 -8.16 0.40 1.92
CA ARG A 59 -9.26 1.32 1.60
C ARG A 59 -10.12 1.64 2.83
N ASP A 60 -10.44 0.63 3.63
CA ASP A 60 -11.19 0.81 4.86
C ASP A 60 -10.41 1.70 5.85
N GLY A 61 -9.10 1.48 5.97
CA GLY A 61 -8.21 2.33 6.76
C GLY A 61 -8.22 3.78 6.27
N PHE A 62 -8.11 4.01 4.97
CA PHE A 62 -8.15 5.35 4.38
C PHE A 62 -9.50 6.06 4.59
N LEU A 63 -10.63 5.34 4.45
CA LEU A 63 -11.97 5.92 4.51
C LEU A 63 -12.51 6.08 5.94
N LEU A 64 -12.18 5.15 6.84
CA LEU A 64 -12.84 5.02 8.15
C LEU A 64 -11.95 5.45 9.33
N LEU A 65 -10.62 5.38 9.19
CA LEU A 65 -9.73 5.72 10.31
C LEU A 65 -9.61 7.23 10.48
N THR A 66 -9.96 7.73 11.67
CA THR A 66 -9.79 9.13 12.03
C THR A 66 -8.39 9.40 12.55
N GLY A 67 -7.81 10.55 12.21
CA GLY A 67 -6.52 10.99 12.77
C GLY A 67 -5.28 10.45 12.04
N LEU A 68 -5.43 9.95 10.81
CA LEU A 68 -4.29 9.73 9.91
C LEU A 68 -3.54 11.04 9.70
N SER A 69 -2.20 10.99 9.67
CA SER A 69 -1.40 12.13 9.25
C SER A 69 -1.64 12.47 7.78
N SER A 70 -1.38 13.70 7.37
CA SER A 70 -1.53 14.12 5.97
C SER A 70 -0.64 13.28 5.04
N LEU A 71 0.57 12.93 5.47
CA LEU A 71 1.46 12.08 4.70
C LEU A 71 0.91 10.65 4.59
N ALA A 72 0.42 10.07 5.69
CA ALA A 72 -0.19 8.74 5.63
C ALA A 72 -1.40 8.70 4.69
N GLN A 73 -2.26 9.73 4.71
CA GLN A 73 -3.37 9.85 3.76
C GLN A 73 -2.89 9.89 2.31
N LEU A 74 -1.86 10.71 2.03
CA LEU A 74 -1.29 10.84 0.70
C LEU A 74 -0.70 9.51 0.21
N LEU A 75 0.09 8.83 1.04
CA LEU A 75 0.73 7.55 0.72
C LEU A 75 -0.31 6.43 0.48
N LEU A 76 -1.37 6.38 1.30
CA LEU A 76 -2.44 5.39 1.13
C LEU A 76 -3.24 5.64 -0.14
N LEU A 77 -3.52 6.90 -0.49
CA LEU A 77 -4.21 7.24 -1.73
C LEU A 77 -3.36 6.90 -2.95
N GLU A 78 -2.08 7.25 -2.92
CA GLU A 78 -1.12 6.96 -3.99
C GLU A 78 -1.06 5.45 -4.27
N ILE A 79 -0.90 4.61 -3.24
CA ILE A 79 -0.77 3.16 -3.46
C ILE A 79 -2.07 2.53 -3.99
N ILE A 80 -3.23 3.07 -3.60
CA ILE A 80 -4.55 2.66 -4.13
C ILE A 80 -4.61 2.95 -5.63
N GLU A 81 -4.20 4.14 -6.06
CA GLU A 81 -4.13 4.52 -7.48
C GLU A 81 -3.07 3.71 -8.24
N PHE A 82 -1.89 3.51 -7.64
CA PHE A 82 -0.79 2.75 -8.23
C PHE A 82 -1.21 1.33 -8.57
N ARG A 83 -1.91 0.63 -7.65
CA ARG A 83 -2.47 -0.69 -7.94
C ARG A 83 -3.59 -0.63 -8.97
N ALA A 84 -4.50 0.35 -8.89
CA ALA A 84 -5.60 0.50 -9.85
C ALA A 84 -5.10 0.72 -11.29
N ALA A 85 -3.95 1.37 -11.45
CA ALA A 85 -3.25 1.56 -12.72
C ALA A 85 -2.40 0.34 -13.17
N GLY A 86 -2.53 -0.80 -12.48
CA GLY A 86 -1.79 -2.02 -12.80
C GLY A 86 -0.32 -1.97 -12.37
N TRP A 87 -0.06 -1.47 -11.15
CA TRP A 87 1.27 -1.32 -10.55
C TRP A 87 2.19 -0.39 -11.34
N LYS A 88 1.62 0.74 -11.78
CA LYS A 88 2.32 1.76 -12.58
C LYS A 88 1.91 3.15 -12.12
N THR A 89 2.88 4.04 -12.01
CA THR A 89 2.61 5.46 -11.76
C THR A 89 2.12 6.11 -13.05
N THR A 90 0.92 6.69 -13.01
CA THR A 90 0.38 7.45 -14.14
C THR A 90 1.06 8.82 -14.25
N PRO A 91 1.07 9.48 -15.42
CA PRO A 91 1.63 10.83 -15.53
C PRO A 91 0.95 11.85 -14.61
N ALA A 92 -0.36 11.71 -14.38
CA ALA A 92 -1.11 12.58 -13.47
C ALA A 92 -0.72 12.34 -12.00
N ALA A 93 -0.63 11.07 -11.58
CA ALA A 93 -0.16 10.70 -10.25
C ALA A 93 1.29 11.16 -10.02
N HIS A 94 2.16 10.98 -11.02
CA HIS A 94 3.54 11.45 -10.92
C HIS A 94 3.62 12.95 -10.64
N LYS A 95 2.78 13.73 -11.34
CA LYS A 95 2.71 15.17 -11.14
C LYS A 95 2.24 15.52 -9.73
N TYR A 96 1.14 14.93 -9.28
CA TYR A 96 0.51 15.24 -8.00
C TYR A 96 1.39 14.84 -6.81
N TYR A 97 1.92 13.62 -6.78
CA TYR A 97 2.62 13.07 -5.62
C TYR A 97 4.12 13.42 -5.56
N TYR A 98 4.77 13.74 -6.69
CA TYR A 98 6.23 13.90 -6.75
C TYR A 98 6.71 15.21 -7.34
N SER A 99 5.84 16.04 -7.92
CA SER A 99 6.24 17.32 -8.52
C SER A 99 5.58 18.54 -7.89
N GLU A 100 4.59 18.35 -7.02
CA GLU A 100 4.11 19.43 -6.17
C GLU A 100 5.16 19.70 -5.10
N VAL A 101 5.94 20.76 -5.31
CA VAL A 101 6.72 21.36 -4.22
C VAL A 101 5.68 22.00 -3.30
N SER A 102 5.41 21.37 -2.16
CA SER A 102 4.62 21.99 -1.10
C SER A 102 5.35 23.25 -0.63
N ASP A 103 4.71 24.41 -0.82
CA ASP A 103 5.17 25.75 -0.39
C ASP A 103 5.42 25.84 1.13
#